data_AF-A0A2N4SIB4-F1
#
_entry.id   AF-A0A2N4SIB4-F1
#
_cell.length_a   1.000
_cell.length_b   1.000
_cell.length_c   1.000
_cell.angle_alpha   90.00
_cell.angle_beta   90.00
_cell.angle_gamma   90.00
#
_symmetry.space_group_name_H-M   'P 1'
#
loop_
_entity.id
_entity.type
_entity.pdbx_description
1 polymer ?
#
loop_
_entity_poly.entity_id
_entity_poly.type
_entity_poly.pdbx_seq_one_letter_code
_entity_poly.pdbx_strand_id
1 'polypeptide(L)'
;MPAIRNNERAMLPSPEWVELLWARLGQVALPEVAGQVPQGLPKDLRFYKYSPGQRFKMHKDGPWHEDGLTSQLTLLVYLNDGFTGGDTDFREFRVKPEVGAALLFIHDTWHEGAAIESGTKYVLRSDVMYGNAV
;
A
#
# COMPACT_ATOMS: atom_id res chain seq x y z
N MET A 1 11.55 16.87 15.04
CA MET A 1 10.15 16.62 14.63
C MET A 1 9.85 15.15 14.86
N PRO A 2 8.72 14.77 15.50
CA PRO A 2 8.38 13.36 15.61
C PRO A 2 8.19 12.78 14.20
N ALA A 3 8.76 11.61 13.94
CA ALA A 3 8.63 10.94 12.66
C ALA A 3 7.14 10.76 12.30
N ILE A 4 6.82 10.92 11.01
CA ILE A 4 5.45 10.76 10.50
C ILE A 4 4.94 9.32 10.71
N ARG A 5 5.86 8.36 10.83
CA ARG A 5 5.60 6.97 11.15
C ARG A 5 6.62 6.45 12.16
N ASN A 6 6.25 5.40 12.88
CA ASN A 6 7.11 4.70 13.83
C ASN A 6 7.05 3.17 13.69
N ASN A 7 6.56 2.66 12.54
CA ASN A 7 6.48 1.24 12.23
C ASN A 7 7.79 0.67 11.67
N GLU A 8 7.96 -0.65 11.80
CA GLU A 8 9.08 -1.38 11.22
C GLU A 8 8.81 -1.67 9.74
N ARG A 9 9.88 -1.71 8.93
CA ARG A 9 9.80 -1.89 7.48
C ARG A 9 10.90 -2.81 6.97
N ALA A 10 10.55 -3.70 6.06
CA ALA A 10 11.47 -4.43 5.20
C ALA A 10 11.12 -4.16 3.73
N MET A 11 12.11 -4.27 2.86
CA MET A 11 11.96 -4.15 1.41
C MET A 11 12.89 -5.17 0.78
N LEU A 12 12.36 -5.96 -0.14
CA LEU A 12 13.15 -6.97 -0.85
C LEU A 12 12.58 -7.23 -2.24
N PRO A 13 13.44 -7.63 -3.21
CA PRO A 13 13.00 -8.16 -4.49
C PRO A 13 12.10 -9.38 -4.27
N SER A 14 11.02 -9.47 -5.04
CA SER A 14 10.06 -10.59 -4.92
C SER A 14 9.38 -10.88 -6.26
N PRO A 15 10.13 -11.33 -7.28
CA PRO A 15 9.64 -11.43 -8.66
C PRO A 15 8.39 -12.32 -8.80
N GLU A 16 8.40 -13.50 -8.17
CA GLU A 16 7.26 -14.43 -8.21
C GLU A 16 5.99 -13.84 -7.59
N TRP A 17 6.14 -13.09 -6.48
CA TRP A 17 5.00 -12.43 -5.83
C TRP A 17 4.52 -11.21 -6.61
N VAL A 18 5.42 -10.45 -7.22
CA VAL A 18 5.09 -9.32 -8.08
C VAL A 18 4.28 -9.79 -9.27
N GLU A 19 4.70 -10.87 -9.94
CA GLU A 19 3.97 -11.48 -11.06
C GLU A 19 2.58 -11.95 -10.62
N LEU A 20 2.49 -12.67 -9.50
CA LEU A 20 1.21 -13.15 -8.96
C LEU A 20 0.25 -12.00 -8.63
N LEU A 21 0.73 -10.96 -7.95
CA LEU A 21 -0.09 -9.81 -7.57
C LEU A 21 -0.55 -9.04 -8.81
N TRP A 22 0.32 -8.85 -9.79
CA TRP A 22 -0.03 -8.18 -11.04
C TRP A 22 -1.07 -8.96 -11.85
N ALA A 23 -0.91 -10.28 -11.98
CA ALA A 23 -1.88 -11.13 -12.66
C ALA A 23 -3.26 -11.09 -11.99
N ARG A 24 -3.33 -10.98 -10.64
CA ARG A 24 -4.60 -10.81 -9.91
C ARG A 24 -5.19 -9.42 -10.10
N LEU A 25 -4.37 -8.38 -10.08
CA LEU A 25 -4.83 -7.01 -10.34
C LEU A 25 -5.35 -6.83 -11.76
N GLY A 26 -4.81 -7.56 -12.74
CA GLY A 26 -5.33 -7.57 -14.11
C GLY A 26 -6.78 -8.09 -14.24
N GLN A 27 -7.35 -8.68 -13.18
CA GLN A 27 -8.74 -9.14 -13.14
C GLN A 27 -9.71 -8.05 -12.64
N VAL A 28 -9.20 -6.89 -12.22
CA VAL A 28 -10.01 -5.74 -11.81
C VAL A 28 -9.74 -4.55 -12.72
N ALA A 29 -10.76 -3.72 -12.94
CA ALA A 29 -10.59 -2.49 -13.70
C ALA A 29 -9.81 -1.47 -12.87
N LEU A 30 -8.54 -1.26 -13.25
CA LEU A 30 -7.71 -0.20 -12.70
C LEU A 30 -7.96 1.11 -13.47
N PRO A 31 -8.03 2.27 -12.78
CA PRO A 31 -8.34 3.53 -13.43
C PRO A 31 -7.17 4.00 -14.31
N GLU A 32 -7.50 4.72 -15.38
CA GLU A 32 -6.55 5.65 -15.99
C GLU A 32 -6.36 6.85 -15.05
N VAL A 33 -5.12 7.30 -14.87
CA VAL A 33 -4.81 8.45 -14.03
C VAL A 33 -3.95 9.43 -14.81
N ALA A 34 -4.47 10.65 -14.98
CA ALA A 34 -3.81 11.74 -15.70
C ALA A 34 -3.36 11.38 -17.13
N GLY A 35 -4.17 10.63 -17.88
CA GLY A 35 -3.83 10.21 -19.25
C GLY A 35 -2.93 8.98 -19.34
N GLN A 36 -2.55 8.39 -18.21
CA GLN A 36 -1.66 7.24 -18.15
C GLN A 36 -2.40 5.99 -17.71
N VAL A 37 -1.95 4.85 -18.22
CA VAL A 37 -2.52 3.52 -17.93
C VAL A 37 -1.60 2.74 -16.99
N PRO A 38 -2.15 1.83 -16.17
CA PRO A 38 -1.35 0.97 -15.30
C PRO A 38 -0.58 -0.06 -16.13
N GLN A 39 0.71 -0.26 -15.83
CA GLN A 39 1.61 -1.12 -16.61
C GLN A 39 2.33 -2.19 -15.77
N GLY A 40 2.22 -2.15 -14.44
CA GLY A 40 2.85 -3.15 -13.59
C GLY A 40 2.98 -2.71 -12.13
N LEU A 41 3.83 -3.41 -11.40
CA LEU A 41 4.22 -3.11 -10.02
C LEU A 41 5.76 -2.98 -9.96
N PRO A 42 6.32 -2.28 -8.95
CA PRO A 42 7.76 -2.30 -8.67
C PRO A 42 8.31 -3.71 -8.46
N LYS A 43 9.59 -3.92 -8.78
CA LYS A 43 10.31 -5.20 -8.54
C LYS A 43 10.41 -5.58 -7.05
N ASP A 44 10.43 -4.57 -6.18
CA ASP A 44 10.56 -4.73 -4.74
C ASP A 44 9.22 -4.61 -4.03
N LEU A 45 8.94 -5.57 -3.15
CA LEU A 45 7.81 -5.49 -2.23
C LEU A 45 8.25 -4.90 -0.90
N ARG A 46 7.40 -4.07 -0.30
CA ARG A 46 7.61 -3.52 1.03
C ARG A 46 6.72 -4.26 2.03
N PHE A 47 7.27 -4.58 3.19
CA PHE A 47 6.55 -5.21 4.28
C PHE A 47 6.60 -4.31 5.50
N TYR A 48 5.46 -4.08 6.11
CA TYR A 48 5.31 -3.26 7.31
C TYR A 48 4.89 -4.15 8.47
N LYS A 49 5.50 -3.91 9.62
CA LYS A 49 5.09 -4.49 10.90
C LYS A 49 4.75 -3.36 11.86
N TYR A 50 3.57 -3.47 12.47
CA TYR A 50 3.08 -2.56 13.49
C TYR A 50 2.84 -3.33 14.79
N SER A 51 3.53 -2.90 15.85
CA SER A 51 3.37 -3.34 17.23
C SER A 51 2.51 -2.32 18.00
N PRO A 52 2.03 -2.63 19.23
CA PRO A 52 1.19 -1.72 19.99
C PRO A 52 1.80 -0.31 20.14
N GLY A 53 0.98 0.73 19.93
CA GLY A 53 1.37 2.13 19.89
C GLY A 53 2.02 2.61 18.57
N GLN A 54 2.36 1.70 17.65
CA GLN A 54 2.87 2.09 16.34
C GLN A 54 1.73 2.50 15.38
N ARG A 55 2.00 3.51 14.56
CA ARG A 55 1.09 4.15 13.60
C ARG A 55 1.88 4.73 12.43
N PHE A 56 1.14 5.12 11.38
CA PHE A 56 1.62 6.03 10.35
C PHE A 56 0.64 7.19 10.29
N LYS A 57 1.04 8.37 10.74
CA LYS A 57 0.21 9.59 10.78
C LYS A 57 -0.29 9.99 9.40
N MET A 58 -1.42 10.70 9.38
CA MET A 58 -2.07 11.28 8.21
C MET A 58 -1.09 11.91 7.21
N HIS A 59 -1.06 11.35 5.99
CA HIS A 59 -0.13 11.72 4.92
C HIS A 59 -0.71 11.43 3.54
N LYS A 60 0.02 11.86 2.51
CA LYS A 60 -0.13 11.41 1.13
C LYS A 60 1.09 10.58 0.75
N ASP A 61 0.90 9.62 -0.13
CA ASP A 61 1.99 8.73 -0.53
C ASP A 61 2.90 9.37 -1.58
N GLY A 62 4.19 9.08 -1.46
CA GLY A 62 5.19 9.52 -2.44
C GLY A 62 5.31 8.51 -3.59
N PRO A 63 5.58 8.99 -4.83
CA PRO A 63 5.72 8.11 -5.98
C PRO A 63 6.99 7.25 -5.92
N TRP A 64 6.87 6.02 -6.40
CA TRP A 64 7.98 5.16 -6.81
C TRP A 64 8.31 5.39 -8.29
N HIS A 65 9.59 5.38 -8.64
CA HIS A 65 10.06 5.52 -10.01
C HIS A 65 10.95 4.33 -10.35
N GLU A 66 10.64 3.64 -11.44
CA GLU A 66 11.39 2.48 -11.91
C GLU A 66 11.17 2.31 -13.41
N ASP A 67 12.24 2.02 -14.16
CA ASP A 67 12.21 1.72 -15.60
C ASP A 67 11.42 2.75 -16.45
N GLY A 68 11.51 4.03 -16.09
CA GLY A 68 10.83 5.14 -16.79
C GLY A 68 9.34 5.29 -16.47
N LEU A 69 8.80 4.42 -15.60
CA LEU A 69 7.43 4.51 -15.10
C LEU A 69 7.38 5.22 -13.75
N THR A 70 6.23 5.80 -13.43
CA THR A 70 5.97 6.43 -12.13
C THR A 70 4.71 5.84 -11.51
N SER A 71 4.77 5.45 -10.25
CA SER A 71 3.59 4.90 -9.58
C SER A 71 2.57 5.98 -9.26
N GLN A 72 1.27 5.67 -9.36
CA GLN A 72 0.19 6.61 -9.01
C GLN A 72 -0.82 6.07 -7.99
N LEU A 73 -0.88 4.74 -7.79
CA LEU A 73 -1.72 4.11 -6.79
C LEU A 73 -0.86 3.37 -5.77
N THR A 74 -1.28 3.40 -4.51
CA THR A 74 -0.81 2.49 -3.48
C THR A 74 -1.65 1.21 -3.50
N LEU A 75 -0.98 0.07 -3.37
CA LEU A 75 -1.60 -1.23 -3.09
C LEU A 75 -1.19 -1.67 -1.68
N LEU A 76 -2.16 -1.80 -0.76
CA LEU A 76 -1.97 -2.47 0.52
C LEU A 76 -2.63 -3.84 0.50
N VAL A 77 -1.96 -4.85 1.04
CA VAL A 77 -2.52 -6.18 1.30
C VAL A 77 -2.36 -6.49 2.79
N TYR A 78 -3.45 -6.77 3.47
CA TYR A 78 -3.45 -7.08 4.90
C TYR A 78 -3.12 -8.56 5.10
N LEU A 79 -2.03 -8.85 5.83
CA LEU A 79 -1.41 -10.18 5.83
C LEU A 79 -1.85 -11.07 6.98
N ASN A 80 -2.49 -10.51 8.01
CA ASN A 80 -2.91 -11.27 9.18
C ASN A 80 -4.11 -10.64 9.90
N ASP A 81 -4.61 -11.38 10.88
CA ASP A 81 -5.59 -10.97 11.89
C ASP A 81 -4.95 -11.00 13.30
N GLY A 82 -5.76 -10.97 14.36
CA GLY A 82 -5.28 -11.09 15.74
C GLY A 82 -4.72 -9.80 16.35
N PHE A 83 -5.19 -8.64 15.89
CA PHE A 83 -4.86 -7.32 16.46
C PHE A 83 -6.10 -6.45 16.61
N THR A 84 -6.01 -5.41 17.44
CA THR A 84 -7.04 -4.36 17.56
C THR A 84 -6.47 -2.98 17.23
N GLY A 85 -7.33 -2.07 16.78
CA GLY A 85 -6.92 -0.82 16.13
C GLY A 85 -6.35 -1.08 14.73
N GLY A 86 -5.48 -0.19 14.25
CA GLY A 86 -4.78 -0.39 12.99
C GLY A 86 -5.61 -0.19 11.72
N ASP A 87 -6.77 0.45 11.79
CA ASP A 87 -7.54 0.85 10.61
C ASP A 87 -6.69 1.66 9.61
N THR A 88 -7.02 1.58 8.33
CA THR A 88 -6.57 2.57 7.35
C THR A 88 -7.61 3.68 7.31
N ASP A 89 -7.31 4.79 7.98
CA ASP A 89 -8.20 5.93 8.12
C ASP A 89 -7.98 6.92 6.98
N PHE A 90 -9.04 7.25 6.26
CA PHE A 90 -9.12 8.38 5.36
C PHE A 90 -9.82 9.54 6.08
N ARG A 91 -9.88 10.73 5.47
CA ARG A 91 -10.51 11.89 6.12
C ARG A 91 -12.00 11.68 6.39
N GLU A 92 -12.71 11.05 5.48
CA GLU A 92 -14.17 10.92 5.52
C GLU A 92 -14.65 9.51 5.90
N PHE A 93 -13.81 8.49 5.73
CA PHE A 93 -14.16 7.10 6.00
C PHE A 93 -12.94 6.31 6.47
N ARG A 94 -13.16 5.06 6.88
CA ARG A 94 -12.08 4.15 7.27
C ARG A 94 -12.26 2.79 6.62
N VAL A 95 -11.14 2.10 6.43
CA VAL A 95 -11.09 0.71 5.98
C VAL A 95 -10.54 -0.14 7.12
N LYS A 96 -11.37 -1.06 7.61
CA LYS A 96 -10.93 -2.06 8.57
C LYS A 96 -10.10 -3.12 7.85
N PRO A 97 -8.93 -3.51 8.39
CA PRO A 97 -8.11 -4.54 7.78
C PRO A 97 -8.82 -5.89 7.85
N GLU A 98 -8.88 -6.58 6.73
CA GLU A 98 -9.35 -7.97 6.63
C GLU A 98 -8.24 -8.81 6.01
N VAL A 99 -7.88 -9.92 6.65
CA VAL A 99 -6.77 -10.77 6.18
C VAL A 99 -7.02 -11.25 4.75
N GLY A 100 -6.02 -11.07 3.89
CA GLY A 100 -6.11 -11.39 2.46
C GLY A 100 -6.79 -10.33 1.59
N ALA A 101 -7.48 -9.34 2.18
CA ALA A 101 -8.05 -8.24 1.43
C ALA A 101 -6.97 -7.27 0.95
N ALA A 102 -7.24 -6.65 -0.21
CA ALA A 102 -6.42 -5.61 -0.80
C ALA A 102 -7.15 -4.27 -0.81
N LEU A 103 -6.40 -3.20 -0.59
CA LEU A 103 -6.88 -1.83 -0.66
C LEU A 103 -6.03 -1.06 -1.68
N LEU A 104 -6.69 -0.49 -2.69
CA LEU A 104 -6.08 0.38 -3.69
C LEU A 104 -6.61 1.81 -3.56
N PHE A 105 -5.72 2.79 -3.63
CA PHE A 105 -6.09 4.21 -3.64
C PHE A 105 -5.01 5.04 -4.33
N ILE A 106 -5.39 6.21 -4.84
CA ILE A 106 -4.48 7.15 -5.52
C ILE A 106 -3.55 7.79 -4.48
N HIS A 107 -2.27 7.95 -4.81
CA HIS A 107 -1.24 8.52 -3.91
C HIS A 107 -1.61 9.88 -3.31
N ASP A 108 -2.36 10.70 -4.06
CA ASP A 108 -2.82 12.01 -3.63
C ASP A 108 -3.97 11.97 -2.59
N THR A 109 -4.34 10.79 -2.11
CA THR A 109 -5.38 10.59 -1.09
C THR A 109 -4.78 10.69 0.31
N TRP A 110 -5.34 11.57 1.14
CA TRP A 110 -4.99 11.67 2.56
C TRP A 110 -5.43 10.42 3.33
N HIS A 111 -4.47 9.74 3.94
CA HIS A 111 -4.74 8.54 4.73
C HIS A 111 -3.74 8.37 5.87
N GLU A 112 -4.10 7.57 6.87
CA GLU A 112 -3.25 7.19 7.98
C GLU A 112 -3.42 5.72 8.36
N GLY A 113 -2.36 5.10 8.87
CA GLY A 113 -2.45 3.81 9.56
C GLY A 113 -2.66 4.09 11.04
N ALA A 114 -3.87 3.84 11.53
CA ALA A 114 -4.24 4.07 12.93
C ALA A 114 -3.32 3.27 13.87
N ALA A 115 -3.25 3.70 15.13
CA ALA A 115 -2.43 3.03 16.12
C ALA A 115 -2.91 1.59 16.35
N ILE A 116 -1.96 0.67 16.50
CA ILE A 116 -2.26 -0.66 17.05
C ILE A 116 -2.46 -0.55 18.55
N GLU A 117 -3.54 -1.11 19.05
CA GLU A 117 -3.85 -1.14 20.48
C GLU A 117 -3.33 -2.43 21.12
N SER A 118 -3.53 -3.56 20.45
CA SER A 118 -3.07 -4.88 20.88
C SER A 118 -2.72 -5.77 19.68
N GLY A 119 -1.89 -6.80 19.91
CA GLY A 119 -1.46 -7.72 18.85
C GLY A 119 -0.36 -7.13 17.95
N THR A 120 -0.21 -7.69 16.75
CA THR A 120 0.74 -7.22 15.74
C THR A 120 0.09 -7.26 14.36
N LYS A 121 0.21 -6.18 13.60
CA LYS A 121 -0.31 -6.08 12.23
C LYS A 121 0.83 -6.14 11.22
N TYR A 122 0.66 -6.96 10.18
CA TYR A 122 1.52 -7.07 9.03
C TYR A 122 0.80 -6.59 7.77
N VAL A 123 1.48 -5.77 6.96
CA VAL A 123 0.96 -5.24 5.70
C VAL A 123 2.02 -5.38 4.62
N LEU A 124 1.66 -5.96 3.49
CA LEU A 124 2.44 -5.81 2.26
C LEU A 124 2.01 -4.52 1.59
N ARG A 125 2.97 -3.76 1.09
CA ARG A 125 2.73 -2.62 0.22
C ARG A 125 3.50 -2.77 -1.09
N SER A 126 2.77 -2.64 -2.19
CA SER A 126 3.30 -2.30 -3.50
C SER A 126 2.70 -0.98 -3.98
N ASP A 127 3.11 -0.51 -5.14
CA ASP A 127 2.45 0.59 -5.84
C ASP A 127 2.13 0.13 -7.27
N VAL A 128 1.18 0.77 -7.96
CA VAL A 128 0.90 0.49 -9.38
C VAL A 128 1.64 1.51 -10.23
N MET A 129 2.48 1.02 -11.13
CA MET A 129 3.30 1.80 -12.07
C MET A 129 2.46 2.23 -13.28
N TYR A 130 2.63 3.50 -13.71
CA TYR A 130 1.89 4.08 -14.82
C TYR A 130 2.83 4.60 -15.91
N GLY A 131 2.33 4.56 -17.15
CA GLY A 131 2.98 5.10 -18.33
C GLY A 131 1.95 5.44 -19.42
N ASN A 132 2.42 6.06 -20.51
CA ASN A 132 1.56 6.36 -21.66
C ASN A 132 1.03 5.05 -22.27
N ALA A 133 -0.19 5.07 -22.80
CA ALA A 133 -0.69 3.95 -23.58
C ALA A 133 0.27 3.64 -24.74
N VAL A 134 0.55 2.35 -24.95
CA VAL A 134 1.40 1.84 -26.04
C VAL A 134 0.56 1.62 -27.29
#